data_AF-A0A511HIL9-F1
#
_entry.id   AF-A0A511HIL9-F1
#
_cell.length_a   1.000
_cell.length_b   1.000
_cell.length_c   1.000
_cell.angle_alpha   90.00
_cell.angle_beta   90.00
_cell.angle_gamma   90.00
#
_symmetry.space_group_name_H-M   'P 1'
#
loop_
_entity.id
_entity.type
_entity.pdbx_description
1 polymer ?
#
loop_
_entity_poly.entity_id
_entity_poly.type
_entity_poly.pdbx_seq_one_letter_code
_entity_poly.pdbx_strand_id
1 'polypeptide(L)'
;MELSSPEGRWGLGLVLGLLVIGFWPLLLLAVLDVSGTPRKVLVALGPASICLGFALLILVCGYRYGESLRWSRAQTWGLAALFLGMGLAGGAGLWFSEG
;
A
#
# COMPACT_ATOMS: atom_id res chain seq x y z
N MET A 1 19.24 2.47 14.43
CA MET A 1 17.90 2.09 14.91
C MET A 1 18.00 0.65 15.39
N GLU A 2 17.96 0.44 16.70
CA GLU A 2 18.01 -0.90 17.28
C GLU A 2 16.70 -1.63 17.02
N LEU A 3 16.74 -2.73 16.27
CA LEU A 3 15.58 -3.60 16.01
C LEU A 3 15.00 -4.24 17.30
N SER A 4 15.75 -4.19 18.39
CA SER A 4 15.35 -4.64 19.73
C SER A 4 14.45 -3.65 20.47
N SER A 5 14.38 -2.38 20.06
CA SER A 5 13.48 -1.41 20.70
C SER A 5 12.01 -1.71 20.34
N PRO A 6 11.06 -1.45 21.25
CA PRO A 6 9.63 -1.65 20.97
C PRO A 6 9.14 -0.82 19.77
N GLU A 7 9.67 0.39 19.55
CA GLU A 7 9.36 1.16 18.33
C GLU A 7 9.94 0.52 17.07
N GLY A 8 11.14 -0.03 17.14
CA GLY A 8 11.79 -0.75 16.04
C GLY A 8 11.00 -1.99 15.60
N ARG A 9 10.48 -2.76 16.55
CA ARG A 9 9.62 -3.94 16.28
C ARG A 9 8.29 -3.53 15.65
N TRP A 10 7.71 -2.41 16.09
CA TRP A 10 6.48 -1.88 15.50
C TRP A 10 6.71 -1.40 14.06
N GLY A 11 7.80 -0.67 13.81
CA GLY A 11 8.19 -0.26 12.46
C GLY A 11 8.42 -1.45 11.52
N LEU A 12 9.09 -2.50 12.00
CA LEU A 12 9.29 -3.73 11.25
C LEU A 12 7.96 -4.43 10.93
N GLY A 13 7.04 -4.50 11.90
CA GLY A 13 5.69 -5.05 11.68
C GLY A 13 4.90 -4.27 10.62
N LEU A 14 5.00 -2.95 10.62
CA LEU A 14 4.36 -2.08 9.62
C LEU A 14 4.92 -2.31 8.21
N VAL A 15 6.25 -2.46 8.07
CA VAL A 15 6.89 -2.76 6.78
C VAL A 15 6.52 -4.16 6.30
N LEU A 16 6.54 -5.17 7.18
CA LEU A 16 6.11 -6.52 6.83
C LEU A 16 4.64 -6.56 6.41
N GLY A 17 3.77 -5.84 7.13
CA GLY A 17 2.37 -5.72 6.77
C GLY A 17 2.17 -5.08 5.39
N LEU A 18 2.92 -4.02 5.08
CA LEU A 18 2.90 -3.39 3.75
C LEU A 18 3.33 -4.37 2.66
N LEU A 19 4.40 -5.14 2.90
CA LEU A 19 4.87 -6.13 1.93
C LEU A 19 3.81 -7.19 1.67
N VAL A 20 3.15 -7.70 2.72
CA VAL A 20 2.04 -8.65 2.55
C VAL A 20 0.91 -8.03 1.72
N ILE A 21 0.48 -6.80 2.05
CA ILE A 21 -0.59 -6.10 1.33
C ILE A 21 -0.20 -5.80 -0.13
N GLY A 22 1.05 -5.46 -0.42
CA GLY A 22 1.49 -5.14 -1.78
C GLY A 22 1.74 -6.36 -2.66
N PHE A 23 2.16 -7.47 -2.07
CA PHE A 23 2.61 -8.65 -2.81
C PHE A 23 1.63 -9.83 -2.79
N TRP A 24 0.57 -9.80 -1.98
CA TRP A 24 -0.43 -10.90 -2.00
C TRP A 24 -1.07 -11.14 -3.38
N PRO A 25 -1.32 -10.14 -4.27
CA PRO A 25 -1.92 -10.43 -5.57
C PRO A 25 -0.95 -11.19 -6.47
N LEU A 26 0.36 -10.91 -6.36
CA LEU A 26 1.41 -11.64 -7.06
C LEU A 26 1.53 -13.07 -6.53
N LEU A 27 1.42 -13.25 -5.20
CA LEU A 27 1.39 -14.59 -4.59
C LEU A 27 0.19 -15.40 -5.12
N LEU A 28 -0.99 -14.79 -5.19
CA LEU A 28 -2.17 -15.46 -5.74
C LEU A 28 -2.03 -15.77 -7.23
N LEU A 29 -1.44 -14.87 -8.03
CA LEU A 29 -1.16 -15.15 -9.44
C LEU A 29 -0.15 -16.30 -9.63
N ALA A 30 0.78 -16.48 -8.70
CA ALA A 30 1.78 -17.54 -8.76
C ALA A 30 1.24 -18.90 -8.31
N VAL A 31 0.31 -18.91 -7.34
CA VAL A 31 -0.24 -20.15 -6.75
C VAL A 31 -1.51 -20.61 -7.47
N LEU A 32 -2.32 -19.67 -7.96
CA LEU A 32 -3.54 -19.97 -8.69
C LEU A 32 -3.26 -19.93 -10.19
N ASP A 33 -3.64 -20.99 -10.90
CA ASP A 33 -3.62 -21.01 -12.37
C ASP A 33 -4.81 -20.22 -12.93
N VAL A 34 -4.84 -18.92 -12.64
CA VAL A 34 -5.89 -17.99 -13.04
C VAL A 34 -5.63 -17.45 -14.44
N SER A 35 -6.62 -17.62 -15.31
CA SER A 35 -6.62 -17.12 -16.68
C SER A 35 -7.83 -16.22 -16.96
N GLY A 36 -7.74 -15.39 -18.01
CA GLY A 36 -8.84 -14.49 -18.40
C GLY A 36 -9.12 -13.38 -17.39
N THR A 37 -10.41 -13.12 -17.14
CA THR A 37 -10.90 -12.05 -16.26
C THR A 37 -10.30 -12.04 -14.84
N PRO A 38 -10.27 -13.15 -14.08
CA PRO A 38 -9.71 -13.13 -12.71
C PRO A 38 -8.22 -12.77 -12.65
N ARG A 39 -7.44 -13.15 -13.66
CA ARG A 39 -6.03 -12.73 -13.78
C ARG A 39 -5.90 -11.22 -13.90
N LYS A 40 -6.74 -10.59 -14.73
CA LYS A 40 -6.76 -9.15 -14.96
C LYS A 40 -7.10 -8.39 -13.67
N VAL A 41 -8.09 -8.88 -12.92
CA VAL A 41 -8.44 -8.32 -11.60
C VAL A 41 -7.26 -8.40 -10.63
N LEU A 42 -6.60 -9.54 -10.54
CA LEU A 42 -5.44 -9.71 -9.66
C LEU A 42 -4.27 -8.79 -10.03
N VAL A 43 -4.02 -8.59 -11.33
CA VAL A 43 -3.00 -7.63 -11.80
C VAL A 43 -3.38 -6.20 -11.42
N ALA A 44 -4.65 -5.81 -11.57
CA ALA A 44 -5.13 -4.48 -11.17
C ALA A 44 -5.12 -4.26 -9.65
N LEU A 45 -5.34 -5.32 -8.87
CA LEU A 45 -5.28 -5.28 -7.41
C LEU A 45 -3.85 -5.05 -6.90
N GLY A 46 -2.80 -5.38 -7.66
CA GLY A 46 -1.41 -5.12 -7.29
C GLY A 46 -1.14 -3.64 -7.00
N PRO A 47 -1.21 -2.75 -8.00
CA PRO A 47 -1.01 -1.31 -7.81
C PRO A 47 -1.98 -0.69 -6.79
N ALA A 48 -3.25 -1.12 -6.79
CA ALA A 48 -4.25 -0.60 -5.87
C ALA A 48 -3.92 -0.94 -4.40
N SER A 49 -3.54 -2.19 -4.13
CA SER A 49 -3.24 -2.67 -2.77
C SER A 49 -1.97 -2.05 -2.20
N ILE A 50 -0.89 -1.94 -2.98
CA ILE A 50 0.34 -1.27 -2.51
C ILE A 50 0.10 0.22 -2.24
N CYS A 51 -0.70 0.90 -3.07
CA CYS A 51 -1.06 2.29 -2.88
C CYS A 51 -1.90 2.49 -1.61
N LEU A 52 -2.88 1.61 -1.37
CA LEU A 52 -3.66 1.60 -0.13
C LEU A 52 -2.76 1.37 1.10
N GLY A 53 -1.83 0.42 1.01
CA GLY A 53 -0.87 0.14 2.07
C GLY A 53 0.01 1.34 2.40
N PHE A 54 0.54 2.04 1.38
CA PHE A 54 1.31 3.26 1.59
C PHE A 54 0.48 4.38 2.20
N ALA A 55 -0.76 4.60 1.72
CA ALA A 55 -1.64 5.61 2.31
C ALA A 55 -1.90 5.34 3.80
N LEU A 56 -2.14 4.07 4.17
CA LEU A 56 -2.32 3.65 5.56
C LEU A 56 -1.05 3.86 6.39
N LEU A 57 0.13 3.50 5.87
CA LEU A 57 1.41 3.77 6.52
C LEU A 57 1.65 5.25 6.74
N ILE A 58 1.38 6.08 5.75
CA ILE A 58 1.53 7.53 5.85
C ILE A 58 0.63 8.09 6.94
N LEU A 59 -0.62 7.62 7.02
CA LEU A 59 -1.55 8.01 8.08
C LEU A 59 -1.04 7.54 9.45
N VAL A 60 -0.68 6.26 9.61
CA VAL A 60 -0.20 5.73 10.90
C VAL A 60 1.08 6.46 11.35
N CYS A 61 2.05 6.63 10.45
CA CYS A 61 3.30 7.32 10.75
C CYS A 61 3.08 8.82 10.99
N GLY A 62 2.25 9.50 10.20
CA GLY A 62 1.97 10.92 10.39
C GLY A 62 1.17 11.23 11.65
N TYR A 63 0.26 10.35 12.08
CA TYR A 63 -0.46 10.49 13.35
C TYR A 63 0.41 10.15 14.57
N ARG A 64 1.24 9.10 14.49
CA ARG A 64 2.02 8.62 15.64
C ARG A 64 3.38 9.31 15.79
N TYR A 65 4.01 9.66 14.67
CA TYR A 65 5.37 10.20 14.60
C TYR A 65 5.42 11.58 13.94
N GLY A 66 4.28 12.24 13.72
CA GLY A 66 4.20 13.53 13.02
C GLY A 66 5.12 14.61 13.58
N GLU A 67 5.21 14.73 14.91
CA GLU A 67 6.13 15.69 15.55
C GLU A 67 7.60 15.32 15.32
N SER A 68 7.96 14.04 15.46
CA SER A 68 9.34 13.57 15.20
C SER A 68 9.73 13.65 13.73
N LEU A 69 8.77 13.51 12.81
CA LEU A 69 8.97 13.60 11.36
C LEU A 69 8.86 15.05 10.83
N ARG A 70 8.55 16.03 11.71
CA ARG A 70 8.25 17.43 11.36
C ARG A 70 7.22 17.55 10.23
N TRP A 71 6.28 16.61 10.16
CA TRP A 71 5.23 16.62 9.16
C TRP A 71 4.04 17.44 9.64
N SER A 72 3.55 18.32 8.78
CA SER A 72 2.25 18.96 9.04
C SER A 72 1.12 17.96 8.82
N ARG A 73 0.00 18.14 9.53
CA ARG A 73 -1.22 17.33 9.30
C ARG A 73 -1.69 17.43 7.84
N ALA A 74 -1.55 18.61 7.23
CA ALA A 74 -1.88 18.83 5.83
C ALA A 74 -0.99 17.99 4.89
N GLN A 75 0.32 17.89 5.15
CA GLN A 75 1.23 17.05 4.36
C GLN A 75 0.89 15.55 4.49
N THR A 76 0.58 15.10 5.71
CA THR A 76 0.19 13.70 5.96
C THR A 76 -1.08 13.34 5.16
N TRP A 77 -2.11 14.17 5.26
CA TRP A 77 -3.35 13.97 4.52
C TRP A 77 -3.16 14.09 3.01
N GLY A 78 -2.35 15.06 2.55
CA GLY A 78 -2.05 15.23 1.13
C GLY A 78 -1.35 14.02 0.51
N LEU A 79 -0.34 13.48 1.21
CA LEU A 79 0.36 12.27 0.76
C LEU A 79 -0.55 11.03 0.78
N ALA A 80 -1.36 10.86 1.85
CA ALA A 80 -2.32 9.75 1.91
C ALA A 80 -3.36 9.82 0.78
N ALA A 81 -3.91 11.01 0.52
CA ALA A 81 -4.86 11.25 -0.57
C ALA A 81 -4.22 11.02 -1.95
N LEU A 82 -2.96 11.40 -2.14
CA LEU A 82 -2.22 11.15 -3.38
C LEU A 82 -2.10 9.65 -3.65
N PHE A 83 -1.64 8.87 -2.67
CA PHE A 83 -1.51 7.42 -2.82
C PHE A 83 -2.87 6.75 -3.03
N LEU A 84 -3.92 7.18 -2.31
CA LEU A 84 -5.28 6.72 -2.57
C LEU A 84 -5.73 7.02 -4.00
N GLY A 85 -5.50 8.26 -4.47
CA GLY A 85 -5.83 8.68 -5.82
C GLY A 85 -5.09 7.86 -6.88
N MET A 86 -3.79 7.62 -6.69
CA MET A 86 -3.01 6.76 -7.58
C MET A 86 -3.46 5.31 -7.56
N GLY A 87 -3.83 4.77 -6.40
CA GLY A 87 -4.37 3.42 -6.28
C GLY A 87 -5.70 3.24 -7.01
N LEU A 88 -6.60 4.23 -6.88
CA LEU A 88 -7.87 4.26 -7.59
C LEU A 88 -7.67 4.45 -9.09
N ALA A 89 -6.80 5.38 -9.50
CA ALA A 89 -6.49 5.63 -10.91
C ALA A 89 -5.79 4.44 -11.58
N GLY A 90 -4.87 3.78 -10.88
CA GLY A 90 -4.21 2.56 -11.37
C GLY A 90 -5.18 1.39 -11.49
N GLY A 91 -6.04 1.19 -10.48
CA GLY A 91 -7.07 0.14 -10.51
C GLY A 91 -8.11 0.37 -11.61
N ALA A 92 -8.61 1.61 -11.74
CA ALA A 92 -9.56 1.98 -12.78
C ALA A 92 -8.92 1.95 -14.17
N GLY A 93 -7.71 2.49 -14.33
CA GLY A 93 -6.99 2.49 -15.60
C GLY A 93 -6.77 1.08 -16.13
N LEU A 94 -6.37 0.14 -15.27
CA LEU A 94 -6.20 -1.27 -15.66
C LEU A 94 -7.53 -1.98 -15.93
N TRP A 95 -8.61 -1.57 -15.27
CA TRP A 95 -9.95 -2.07 -15.56
C TRP A 95 -10.48 -1.62 -16.93
N PHE A 96 -10.17 -0.39 -17.34
CA PHE A 96 -10.61 0.19 -18.61
C PHE A 96 -9.62 0.01 -19.79
N SER A 97 -8.37 -0.39 -19.53
CA SER A 97 -7.32 -0.53 -20.56
C SER A 97 -7.49 -1.72 -21.51
N GLU A 98 -8.48 -2.60 -21.30
CA GLU A 98 -8.77 -3.74 -22.19
C GLU A 98 -10.16 -3.65 -22.83
N GLY A 99 -10.59 -2.42 -23.16
CA GLY A 99 -11.70 -2.16 -24.08
C GLY A 99 -11.23 -2.09 -25.53
#